data_AF-A0A329ZJY1-F1
#
_entry.id   AF-A0A329ZJY1-F1
#
_cell.length_a   1.000
_cell.length_b   1.000
_cell.length_c   1.000
_cell.angle_alpha   90.00
_cell.angle_beta   90.00
_cell.angle_gamma   90.00
#
_symmetry.space_group_name_H-M   'P 1'
#
loop_
_entity.id
_entity.type
_entity.pdbx_description
1 polymer ?
#
loop_
_entity_poly.entity_id
_entity_poly.type
_entity_poly.pdbx_seq_one_letter_code
_entity_poly.pdbx_strand_id
1 'polypeptide(L)'
;MKYNIDKAKQIQELETNKKAQDFINDAQEVNKEIVEINKTSPIKGRKRPYNFYLNELLLQEVEAFLQEHGKYKESKSSFMEDSLRYFLAKRKSEV
;
A
#
# COMPACT_ATOMS: atom_id res chain seq x y z
N MET A 1 -0.89 12.66 -31.78
CA MET A 1 -0.94 12.12 -30.40
C MET A 1 -0.14 13.04 -29.49
N LYS A 2 -0.79 13.82 -28.60
CA LYS A 2 -0.15 14.85 -27.75
C LYS A 2 -0.70 14.87 -26.30
N TYR A 3 -0.90 13.70 -25.68
CA TYR A 3 -1.56 13.64 -24.35
C TYR A 3 -0.79 12.86 -23.26
N ASN A 4 0.42 12.36 -23.52
CA ASN A 4 1.17 11.53 -22.55
C ASN A 4 2.32 12.27 -21.83
N ILE A 5 2.66 13.49 -22.24
CA ILE A 5 3.78 14.24 -21.66
C ILE A 5 3.34 14.94 -20.34
N ASP A 6 2.08 15.35 -20.25
CA ASP A 6 1.57 16.08 -19.08
C ASP A 6 1.40 15.20 -17.85
N LYS A 7 1.03 13.92 -18.03
CA LYS A 7 0.90 12.97 -16.91
C LYS A 7 2.26 12.63 -16.29
N ALA A 8 3.30 12.47 -17.10
CA ALA A 8 4.64 12.19 -16.62
C ALA A 8 5.21 13.37 -15.83
N LYS A 9 4.96 14.61 -16.29
CA LYS A 9 5.35 15.83 -15.55
C LYS A 9 4.61 15.96 -14.22
N GLN A 10 3.32 15.68 -14.18
CA GLN A 10 2.54 15.71 -12.93
C GLN A 10 3.06 14.70 -11.89
N ILE A 11 3.49 13.51 -12.32
CA ILE A 11 4.09 12.52 -11.41
C ILE A 11 5.42 13.05 -10.86
N GLN A 12 6.26 13.64 -11.71
CA GLN A 12 7.56 14.17 -11.30
C GLN A 12 7.45 15.39 -10.36
N GLU A 13 6.42 16.22 -10.54
CA GLU A 13 6.08 17.33 -9.64
C GLU A 13 5.59 16.84 -8.26
N LEU A 14 4.89 15.70 -8.20
CA LEU A 14 4.48 15.08 -6.93
C LEU A 14 5.67 14.46 -6.19
N GLU A 15 6.64 13.86 -6.90
CA GLU A 15 7.84 13.25 -6.32
C GLU A 15 8.84 14.28 -5.77
N THR A 16 8.86 15.49 -6.34
CA THR A 16 9.73 16.60 -5.90
C THR A 16 9.07 17.51 -4.87
N ASN A 17 7.80 17.27 -4.52
CA ASN A 17 7.09 18.08 -3.54
C ASN A 17 7.64 17.80 -2.13
N LYS A 18 8.29 18.80 -1.54
CA LYS A 18 8.96 18.74 -0.24
C LYS A 18 8.05 18.21 0.88
N LYS A 19 6.74 18.51 0.82
CA LYS A 19 5.76 17.98 1.77
C LYS A 19 5.61 16.46 1.70
N ALA A 20 5.65 15.87 0.50
CA ALA A 20 5.56 14.41 0.34
C ALA A 20 6.82 13.71 0.85
N GLN A 21 8.00 14.33 0.67
CA GLN A 21 9.25 13.83 1.24
C GLN A 21 9.27 13.91 2.77
N ASP A 22 8.75 15.00 3.35
CA ASP A 22 8.65 15.15 4.81
C ASP A 22 7.72 14.07 5.41
N PHE A 23 6.58 13.75 4.78
CA PHE A 23 5.72 12.63 5.20
C PHE A 23 6.43 11.26 5.14
N ILE A 24 7.28 11.03 4.13
CA ILE A 24 8.05 9.78 4.00
C ILE A 24 9.12 9.70 5.09
N ASN A 25 9.80 10.81 5.39
CA ASN A 25 10.84 10.88 6.41
C ASN A 25 10.27 10.72 7.83
N ASP A 26 9.14 11.37 8.13
CA ASP A 26 8.42 11.22 9.40
C ASP A 26 7.96 9.76 9.61
N ALA A 27 7.50 9.09 8.55
CA ALA A 27 7.13 7.68 8.60
C ALA A 27 8.33 6.73 8.79
N GLN A 28 9.54 7.14 8.40
CA GLN A 28 10.76 6.36 8.60
C GLN A 28 11.31 6.49 10.02
N GLU A 29 11.20 7.65 10.68
CA GLU A 29 11.66 7.83 12.06
C GLU A 29 10.81 7.04 13.06
N VAL A 30 9.48 7.01 12.89
CA VAL A 30 8.56 6.20 13.72
C VAL A 30 8.89 4.70 13.63
N ASN A 31 9.45 4.23 12.51
CA ASN A 31 9.83 2.83 12.36
C ASN A 31 11.13 2.45 13.08
N LYS A 32 12.03 3.39 13.40
CA LYS A 32 13.29 3.09 14.11
C LYS A 32 13.07 2.79 15.59
N GLU A 33 12.19 3.52 16.28
CA GLU A 33 11.85 3.26 17.69
C GLU A 33 11.14 1.92 17.90
N ILE A 34 10.38 1.45 16.89
CA ILE A 34 9.63 0.19 16.98
C ILE A 34 10.55 -1.03 16.91
N VAL A 35 11.75 -0.92 16.33
CA VAL A 35 12.66 -2.06 16.15
C VAL A 35 13.37 -2.48 17.45
N GLU A 36 13.64 -1.55 18.37
CA GLU A 36 14.34 -1.86 19.62
C GLU A 36 13.44 -2.53 20.68
N ILE A 37 12.13 -2.27 20.66
CA ILE A 37 11.17 -2.79 21.64
C ILE A 37 10.76 -4.26 21.35
N ASN A 38 11.03 -4.77 20.15
CA ASN A 38 10.42 -6.02 19.65
C ASN A 38 11.25 -7.32 19.85
N LYS A 39 12.32 -7.32 20.65
CA LYS A 39 13.19 -8.51 20.80
C LYS A 39 12.75 -9.56 21.84
N THR A 40 11.66 -9.37 22.59
CA THR A 40 11.38 -10.23 23.77
C THR A 40 9.99 -10.87 23.86
N SER A 41 9.18 -10.91 22.80
CA SER A 41 7.94 -11.71 22.84
C SER A 41 7.46 -12.15 21.45
N PRO A 42 6.73 -13.28 21.33
CA PRO A 42 6.08 -13.64 20.08
C PRO A 42 4.91 -12.68 19.88
N ILE A 43 5.21 -11.55 19.23
CA ILE A 43 4.24 -10.50 18.97
C ILE A 43 3.18 -11.11 18.05
N LYS A 44 2.03 -11.51 18.62
CA LYS A 44 0.76 -11.50 17.89
C LYS A 44 0.53 -10.04 17.50
N GLY A 45 1.10 -9.66 16.34
CA GLY A 45 1.07 -8.29 15.85
C GLY A 45 -0.38 -7.84 15.74
N ARG A 46 -0.75 -6.82 16.52
CA ARG A 46 -2.02 -6.14 16.31
C ARG A 46 -2.04 -5.65 14.86
N LYS A 47 -3.10 -5.99 14.11
CA LYS A 47 -3.28 -5.47 12.76
C LYS A 47 -3.30 -3.94 12.84
N ARG A 48 -2.38 -3.29 12.14
CA ARG A 48 -2.35 -1.82 12.04
C ARG A 48 -3.34 -1.40 10.95
N PRO A 49 -4.26 -0.46 11.23
CA PRO A 49 -5.12 0.08 10.19
C PRO A 49 -4.28 0.95 9.25
N TYR A 50 -4.44 0.73 7.94
CA TYR A 50 -3.86 1.58 6.89
C TYR A 50 -4.98 2.14 6.05
N ASN A 51 -4.92 3.44 5.79
CA ASN A 51 -5.86 4.12 4.92
C ASN A 51 -5.18 4.38 3.57
N PHE A 52 -5.83 3.96 2.49
CA PHE A 52 -5.34 4.18 1.13
C PHE A 52 -6.31 5.10 0.39
N TYR A 53 -5.78 6.08 -0.33
CA TYR A 53 -6.56 6.89 -1.25
C TYR A 53 -6.43 6.27 -2.64
N LEU A 54 -7.52 5.65 -3.11
CA LEU A 54 -7.59 5.00 -4.41
C LEU A 54 -8.50 5.79 -5.35
N ASN A 55 -8.26 5.65 -6.64
CA ASN A 55 -9.19 6.12 -7.65
C ASN A 55 -10.54 5.39 -7.49
N GLU A 56 -11.65 6.11 -7.64
CA GLU A 56 -12.99 5.58 -7.47
C GLU A 56 -13.31 4.43 -8.45
N LEU A 57 -12.88 4.54 -9.71
CA LEU A 57 -13.09 3.49 -10.72
C LEU A 57 -12.38 2.19 -10.31
N LEU A 58 -11.15 2.30 -9.81
CA LEU A 58 -10.41 1.15 -9.32
C LEU A 58 -11.09 0.50 -8.11
N LEU A 59 -11.66 1.32 -7.21
CA LEU A 59 -12.41 0.79 -6.07
C LEU A 59 -13.65 0.01 -6.53
N GLN A 60 -14.37 0.52 -7.53
CA GLN A 60 -15.52 -0.16 -8.13
C GLN A 60 -15.13 -1.47 -8.80
N GLU A 61 -14.02 -1.51 -9.53
CA GLU A 61 -13.50 -2.73 -10.14
C GLU A 61 -13.16 -3.79 -9.10
N VAL A 62 -12.51 -3.39 -7.99
CA VAL A 62 -12.20 -4.30 -6.87
C VAL A 62 -13.47 -4.83 -6.21
N GLU A 63 -14.48 -3.99 -6.03
CA GLU A 63 -15.77 -4.40 -5.47
C GLU A 63 -16.50 -5.39 -6.37
N ALA A 64 -16.57 -5.12 -7.68
CA ALA A 64 -17.17 -6.02 -8.65
C ALA A 64 -16.44 -7.38 -8.68
N PHE A 65 -15.10 -7.36 -8.67
CA PHE A 65 -14.29 -8.58 -8.61
C PHE A 65 -14.59 -9.40 -7.35
N LEU A 66 -14.70 -8.77 -6.18
CA LEU A 66 -15.02 -9.46 -4.94
C LEU A 66 -16.44 -10.01 -4.90
N GLN A 67 -17.39 -9.35 -5.58
CA GLN A 67 -18.75 -9.88 -5.71
C GLN A 67 -18.79 -11.13 -6.60
N GLU A 68 -18.02 -11.15 -7.68
CA GLU A 68 -18.04 -12.26 -8.65
C GLU A 68 -17.17 -13.44 -8.22
N HIS A 69 -16.00 -13.16 -7.66
CA HIS A 69 -14.95 -14.16 -7.39
C HIS A 69 -14.50 -14.24 -5.94
N GLY A 70 -15.00 -13.34 -5.09
CA GLY A 70 -14.62 -13.30 -3.68
C GLY A 70 -15.07 -14.54 -2.93
N LYS A 71 -14.26 -14.95 -1.95
CA LYS A 71 -14.63 -16.06 -1.06
C LYS A 71 -15.68 -15.60 -0.05
N TYR A 72 -16.40 -16.55 0.53
CA TYR A 72 -17.39 -16.26 1.57
C TYR A 72 -16.78 -15.43 2.71
N LYS A 73 -17.35 -14.24 2.96
CA LYS A 73 -16.89 -13.24 3.95
C LYS A 73 -15.53 -12.59 3.67
N GLU A 74 -15.04 -12.65 2.44
CA GLU A 74 -13.87 -11.88 2.04
C GLU A 74 -14.17 -10.38 2.05
N SER A 75 -13.29 -9.60 2.67
CA SER A 75 -13.40 -8.14 2.75
C SER A 75 -12.38 -7.48 1.81
N LYS A 76 -12.65 -6.23 1.41
CA LYS A 76 -11.66 -5.40 0.68
C LYS A 76 -10.30 -5.38 1.39
N SER A 77 -10.30 -5.22 2.72
CA SER A 77 -9.05 -5.19 3.49
C SER A 77 -8.28 -6.51 3.45
N SER A 78 -8.96 -7.65 3.61
CA SER A 78 -8.31 -8.97 3.55
C SER A 78 -7.80 -9.26 2.15
N PHE A 79 -8.58 -8.92 1.11
CA PHE A 79 -8.19 -9.06 -0.27
C PHE A 79 -6.94 -8.25 -0.63
N MET A 80 -6.91 -6.97 -0.23
CA MET A 80 -5.75 -6.10 -0.46
C MET A 80 -4.51 -6.59 0.30
N GLU A 81 -4.69 -7.04 1.55
CA GLU A 81 -3.61 -7.58 2.38
C GLU A 81 -2.98 -8.82 1.74
N ASP A 82 -3.80 -9.76 1.28
CA ASP A 82 -3.32 -11.01 0.67
C ASP A 82 -2.68 -10.76 -0.71
N SER A 83 -3.26 -9.85 -1.50
CA SER A 83 -2.69 -9.43 -2.79
C SER A 83 -1.31 -8.79 -2.63
N LEU A 84 -1.16 -7.89 -1.66
CA LEU A 84 0.13 -7.26 -1.33
C LEU A 84 1.14 -8.29 -0.82
N ARG A 85 0.71 -9.22 0.05
CA ARG A 85 1.57 -10.30 0.54
C ARG A 85 2.10 -11.15 -0.60
N TYR A 86 1.22 -11.54 -1.54
CA TYR A 86 1.62 -12.32 -2.71
C TYR A 86 2.60 -11.54 -3.60
N PHE A 87 2.30 -10.28 -3.91
CA PHE A 87 3.17 -9.42 -4.71
C PHE A 87 4.58 -9.27 -4.11
N LEU A 88 4.65 -9.01 -2.80
CA LEU A 88 5.93 -8.86 -2.09
C LEU A 88 6.71 -10.19 -2.04
N ALA A 89 6.02 -11.31 -1.80
CA ALA A 89 6.65 -12.63 -1.82
C ALA A 89 7.23 -12.96 -3.19
N LYS A 90 6.48 -12.70 -4.26
CA LYS A 90 6.94 -12.91 -5.64
C LYS A 90 8.14 -12.03 -5.99
N ARG A 91 8.08 -10.74 -5.65
CA ARG A 91 9.20 -9.82 -5.91
C ARG A 91 10.47 -10.24 -5.17
N LYS A 92 10.36 -10.80 -3.97
CA LYS A 92 11.49 -11.33 -3.21
C LYS A 92 12.10 -12.58 -3.84
N SER A 93 11.32 -13.40 -4.54
CA SER A 93 11.84 -14.59 -5.23
C SER A 93 12.53 -14.30 -6.57
N GLU A 94 12.30 -13.13 -7.15
CA GLU A 94 12.90 -12.68 -8.42
C GLU A 94 14.21 -11.89 -8.21
N VAL A 95 14.59 -11.62 -6.95
CA VAL A 95 15.85 -10.98 -6.51
C VAL A 95 16.74 -12.03 -5.85
#